data_AF-A0A9X2EM51-F1
#
_entry.id   AF-A0A9X2EM51-F1
#
_cell.length_a   1.000
_cell.length_b   1.000
_cell.length_c   1.000
_cell.angle_alpha   90.00
_cell.angle_beta   90.00
_cell.angle_gamma   90.00
#
_symmetry.space_group_name_H-M   'P 1'
#
loop_
_entity.id
_entity.type
_entity.pdbx_description
1 polymer ?
#
loop_
_entity_poly.entity_id
_entity_poly.type
_entity_poly.pdbx_seq_one_letter_code
_entity_poly.pdbx_strand_id
1 'polypeptide(L)'
;MSVVFIGDEISTKQNGDQLANFYHCKACNELLAVGCNINGQFRGAINSNLLQDVNQLGNPIKIQPRLLSAEEKLERWSNLWGALTGL
;
A
#
# COMPACT_ATOMS: atom_id res chain seq x y z
N MET A 1 3.52 -4.08 12.39
CA MET A 1 4.22 -4.67 11.23
C MET A 1 4.98 -3.55 10.56
N SER A 2 6.29 -3.72 10.39
CA SER A 2 7.18 -2.77 9.72
C SER A 2 7.71 -3.44 8.47
N VAL A 3 7.73 -2.73 7.35
CA VAL A 3 8.23 -3.26 6.06
C VAL A 3 9.42 -2.42 5.63
N VAL A 4 10.41 -3.07 5.02
CA VAL A 4 11.61 -2.44 4.45
C VAL A 4 11.76 -2.95 3.02
N PHE A 5 11.90 -2.04 2.05
CA PHE A 5 12.21 -2.40 0.67
C PHE A 5 13.73 -2.50 0.47
N ILE A 6 14.18 -3.53 -0.24
CA ILE A 6 15.59 -3.78 -0.55
C ILE A 6 15.70 -3.91 -2.07
N GLY A 7 16.51 -3.08 -2.74
CA GLY A 7 16.69 -3.12 -4.19
C GLY A 7 16.92 -1.75 -4.84
N ASP A 8 16.67 -1.68 -6.15
CA ASP A 8 16.77 -0.46 -6.97
C ASP A 8 15.80 0.65 -6.54
N GLU A 9 16.00 1.84 -7.12
CA GLU A 9 15.17 3.02 -6.88
C GLU A 9 13.66 2.76 -7.12
N ILE A 10 12.84 3.55 -6.43
CA ILE A 10 11.38 3.48 -6.48
C ILE A 10 10.84 4.59 -7.40
N SER A 11 9.81 4.26 -8.19
CA SER A 11 9.00 5.26 -8.89
C SER A 11 7.63 5.39 -8.23
N THR A 12 7.13 6.62 -8.15
CA THR A 12 5.86 6.94 -7.51
C THR A 12 4.84 7.39 -8.54
N LYS A 13 3.63 6.86 -8.44
CA LYS A 13 2.47 7.28 -9.24
C LYS A 13 1.26 7.53 -8.34
N GLN A 14 0.38 8.43 -8.73
CA GLN A 14 -0.89 8.65 -8.07
C GLN A 14 -2.03 8.36 -9.05
N ASN A 15 -3.11 7.78 -8.54
CA ASN A 15 -4.27 7.38 -9.34
C ASN A 15 -5.57 7.91 -8.69
N GLY A 16 -6.63 8.07 -9.48
CA GLY A 16 -7.96 8.45 -8.98
C GLY A 16 -7.94 9.76 -8.20
N ASP A 17 -8.48 9.75 -6.98
CA ASP A 17 -8.57 10.91 -6.08
C ASP A 17 -7.20 11.42 -5.57
N GLN A 18 -6.08 10.81 -6.01
CA GLN A 18 -4.70 11.18 -5.67
C GLN A 18 -4.39 11.14 -4.15
N LEU A 19 -5.20 10.41 -3.39
CA LEU A 19 -5.07 10.28 -1.94
C LEU A 19 -3.89 9.41 -1.52
N ALA A 20 -3.38 8.56 -2.41
CA ALA A 20 -2.30 7.62 -2.10
C ALA A 20 -1.29 7.50 -3.23
N ASN A 21 -0.06 7.26 -2.82
CA ASN A 21 1.08 7.01 -3.67
C ASN A 21 1.23 5.51 -3.91
N PHE A 22 1.41 5.14 -5.18
CA PHE A 22 1.71 3.79 -5.63
C PHE A 22 3.20 3.71 -5.93
N TYR A 23 3.90 2.91 -5.13
CA TYR A 23 5.34 2.73 -5.18
C TYR A 23 5.66 1.51 -6.03
N HIS A 24 6.41 1.71 -7.11
CA HIS A 24 6.81 0.66 -8.04
C HIS A 24 8.32 0.54 -8.11
N CYS A 25 8.82 -0.68 -8.26
CA CYS A 25 10.23 -0.91 -8.56
C CYS A 25 10.59 -0.29 -9.92
N LYS A 26 11.65 0.52 -10.02
CA LYS A 26 12.04 1.08 -11.33
C LYS A 26 12.56 0.04 -12.32
N ALA A 27 13.14 -1.06 -11.85
CA ALA A 27 13.73 -2.08 -12.72
C ALA A 27 12.69 -2.97 -13.41
N CYS A 28 11.68 -3.45 -12.66
CA CYS A 28 10.67 -4.38 -13.17
C CYS A 28 9.25 -3.81 -13.20
N ASN A 29 9.03 -2.58 -12.69
CA ASN A 29 7.72 -1.92 -12.61
C ASN A 29 6.67 -2.70 -11.79
N GLU A 30 7.11 -3.64 -10.95
CA GLU A 30 6.24 -4.32 -9.98
C GLU A 30 5.73 -3.34 -8.91
N LEU A 31 4.45 -3.46 -8.56
CA LEU A 31 3.86 -2.70 -7.46
C LEU A 31 4.41 -3.22 -6.14
N LEU A 32 5.12 -2.38 -5.41
CA LEU A 32 5.71 -2.72 -4.12
C LEU A 32 4.73 -2.44 -2.98
N ALA A 33 4.19 -1.21 -2.96
CA ALA A 33 3.26 -0.76 -1.93
C ALA A 33 2.37 0.38 -2.39
N VAL A 34 1.33 0.62 -1.61
CA VAL A 34 0.48 1.80 -1.68
C VAL A 34 0.46 2.45 -0.30
N GLY A 35 0.66 3.77 -0.24
CA GLY A 35 0.67 4.46 1.05
C GLY A 35 0.36 5.95 0.96
N CYS A 36 -0.06 6.50 2.09
CA CYS A 36 -0.31 7.92 2.27
C CYS A 36 -0.14 8.34 3.74
N ASN A 37 -0.13 9.64 3.98
CA ASN A 37 -0.17 10.16 5.34
C ASN A 37 -1.61 10.15 5.86
N ILE A 38 -1.85 9.44 6.96
CA ILE A 38 -3.15 9.36 7.64
C ILE A 38 -2.89 9.72 9.11
N ASN A 39 -3.54 10.79 9.59
CA ASN A 39 -3.41 11.27 10.97
C ASN A 39 -1.97 11.51 11.43
N GLY A 40 -1.12 12.06 10.54
CA GLY A 40 0.28 12.35 10.82
C GLY A 40 1.20 11.14 10.74
N GLN A 41 0.67 9.94 10.48
CA GLN A 41 1.46 8.72 10.31
C GLN A 41 1.45 8.28 8.86
N PHE A 42 2.63 7.96 8.33
CA PHE A 42 2.73 7.36 7.01
C PHE A 42 2.33 5.89 7.07
N ARG A 43 1.20 5.56 6.42
CA ARG A 43 0.56 4.25 6.47
C ARG A 43 0.43 3.66 5.07
N GLY A 44 0.41 2.34 4.99
CA GLY A 44 0.28 1.65 3.71
C GLY A 44 0.02 0.16 3.79
N ALA A 45 -0.15 -0.41 2.61
CA ALA A 45 -0.23 -1.84 2.36
C ALA A 45 0.76 -2.25 1.28
N ILE A 46 1.22 -3.49 1.33
CA ILE A 46 2.23 -4.05 0.42
C ILE A 46 1.60 -5.06 -0.54
N ASN A 47 2.27 -5.28 -1.67
CA ASN A 47 1.86 -6.33 -2.61
C ASN A 47 2.18 -7.72 -2.04
N SER A 48 1.14 -8.44 -1.63
CA SER A 48 1.27 -9.78 -1.04
C SER A 48 1.91 -10.80 -1.98
N ASN A 49 1.83 -10.60 -3.29
CA ASN A 49 2.40 -11.51 -4.28
C ASN A 49 3.94 -11.51 -4.26
N LEU A 50 4.56 -10.48 -3.66
CA LEU A 50 6.01 -10.37 -3.53
C LEU A 50 6.54 -10.97 -2.22
N LEU A 51 5.65 -11.45 -1.34
CA LEU A 51 6.04 -12.10 -0.09
C LEU A 51 6.40 -13.57 -0.34
N GLN A 52 7.54 -14.01 0.20
CA GLN A 52 8.00 -15.40 0.07
C GLN A 52 7.00 -16.40 0.66
N ASP A 53 6.40 -16.04 1.80
CA ASP A 53 5.50 -16.91 2.56
C ASP A 53 4.04 -16.46 2.47
N VAL A 54 3.57 -16.11 1.28
CA VAL A 54 2.17 -15.64 1.06
C VAL A 54 1.12 -16.62 1.60
N ASN A 55 1.41 -17.92 1.62
CA ASN A 55 0.52 -18.96 2.13
C ASN A 55 0.32 -18.92 3.66
N GLN A 56 1.16 -18.18 4.39
CA GLN A 56 0.98 -17.95 5.83
C GLN A 56 -0.02 -16.81 6.12
N LEU A 57 -0.43 -16.06 5.08
CA LEU A 57 -1.45 -15.04 5.23
C LEU A 57 -2.84 -15.67 5.36
N GLY A 58 -3.72 -14.97 6.08
CA GLY A 58 -5.14 -15.32 6.11
C GLY A 58 -5.79 -15.21 4.73
N ASN A 59 -7.00 -15.76 4.60
CA ASN A 59 -7.74 -15.73 3.34
C ASN A 59 -7.91 -14.29 2.83
N PRO A 60 -7.74 -14.05 1.51
CA PRO A 60 -7.94 -12.74 0.91
C PRO A 60 -9.37 -12.25 1.14
N ILE A 61 -9.50 -11.01 1.62
CA ILE A 61 -10.80 -10.35 1.75
C ILE A 61 -11.03 -9.51 0.50
N LYS A 62 -12.00 -9.90 -0.33
CA LYS A 62 -12.37 -9.12 -1.52
C LYS A 62 -13.12 -7.86 -1.10
N ILE A 63 -12.63 -6.70 -1.54
CA ILE A 63 -13.23 -5.40 -1.27
C ILE A 63 -13.57 -4.68 -2.57
N GLN A 64 -14.60 -3.83 -2.55
CA GLN A 64 -14.98 -2.96 -3.68
C GLN A 64 -14.85 -1.48 -3.30
N PRO A 65 -13.64 -0.91 -3.32
CA PRO A 65 -13.39 0.45 -2.84
C PRO A 65 -13.87 1.55 -3.79
N ARG A 66 -14.41 1.19 -4.97
CA ARG A 66 -14.88 2.16 -5.97
C ARG A 66 -16.15 2.90 -5.55
N LEU A 67 -16.92 2.35 -4.61
CA LEU A 67 -18.14 2.98 -4.08
C LEU A 67 -17.89 3.92 -2.90
N LEU A 68 -16.66 3.97 -2.39
CA LEU A 68 -16.30 4.79 -1.24
C LEU A 68 -15.88 6.19 -1.71
N SER A 69 -16.32 7.21 -0.97
CA SER A 69 -15.79 8.57 -1.04
C SER A 69 -14.32 8.64 -0.57
N ALA A 70 -13.69 9.79 -0.76
CA ALA A 70 -12.32 10.03 -0.31
C ALA A 70 -12.16 9.84 1.22
N GLU A 71 -13.11 10.34 2.00
CA GLU A 71 -13.09 10.25 3.47
C GLU A 71 -13.30 8.81 3.94
N GLU A 72 -14.28 8.11 3.38
CA GLU A 72 -14.54 6.70 3.69
C GLU A 72 -13.35 5.79 3.33
N LYS A 73 -12.61 6.12 2.25
CA LYS A 73 -11.35 5.45 1.92
C LYS A 73 -10.31 5.66 3.02
N LEU A 74 -10.06 6.91 3.42
CA LEU A 74 -9.06 7.24 4.45
C LEU A 74 -9.39 6.60 5.80
N GLU A 75 -10.66 6.66 6.23
CA GLU A 75 -11.11 6.01 7.46
C GLU A 75 -10.87 4.50 7.40
N ARG A 76 -11.27 3.87 6.30
CA ARG A 76 -11.05 2.44 6.09
C ARG A 76 -9.56 2.08 6.10
N TRP A 77 -8.73 2.84 5.38
CA TRP A 77 -7.29 2.61 5.33
C TRP A 77 -6.63 2.80 6.69
N SER A 78 -7.07 3.77 7.49
CA SER A 78 -6.60 3.94 8.88
C SER A 78 -6.77 2.67 9.72
N ASN A 79 -7.86 1.92 9.50
CA ASN A 79 -8.17 0.71 10.24
C ASN A 79 -7.48 -0.56 9.70
N LEU A 80 -7.04 -0.56 8.43
CA LEU A 80 -6.48 -1.75 7.78
C LEU A 80 -4.98 -1.68 7.53
N TRP A 81 -4.45 -0.48 7.24
CA TRP A 81 -3.07 -0.29 6.84
C TRP A 81 -2.15 -0.21 8.04
N GLY A 82 -0.97 -0.82 7.89
CA GLY A 82 0.11 -0.74 8.86
C GLY A 82 0.94 0.53 8.68
N ALA A 83 1.90 0.73 9.60
CA ALA A 83 2.94 1.72 9.41
C ALA A 83 3.81 1.33 8.20
N LEU A 84 4.02 2.28 7.28
CA LEU A 84 4.91 2.09 6.14
C LEU A 84 6.19 2.87 6.40
N THR A 85 7.34 2.19 6.32
CA THR A 85 8.67 2.74 6.63
C THR A 85 9.65 2.34 5.53
N GLY A 86 10.78 3.06 5.41
CA GLY A 86 11.85 2.67 4.48
C GLY A 86 11.50 2.83 3.00
N LEU A 87 10.74 3.88 2.67
CA LEU A 87 10.60 4.41 1.31
C LEU A 87 11.61 5.53 1.07
#